data_AF-A0A1L9TSP0-F1
#
_entry.id   AF-A0A1L9TSP0-F1
#
_cell.length_a   1.000
_cell.length_b   1.000
_cell.length_c   1.000
_cell.angle_alpha   90.00
_cell.angle_beta   90.00
_cell.angle_gamma   90.00
#
_symmetry.space_group_name_H-M   'P 1'
#
loop_
_entity.id
_entity.type
_entity.pdbx_description
1 polymer ?
#
loop_
_entity_poly.entity_id
_entity_poly.type
_entity_poly.pdbx_seq_one_letter_code
_entity_poly.pdbx_strand_id
1 'polypeptide(L)'
;MGISRDSRHKRSATGAKRAHYRKKSRAFEKGRQPANTRIGTKRIHLVRTRGGNRKFRGLRLESGNFSWGSEGVSRKTRVIVVAYHPSNNELVRTNTLTKSAVVQIDAAPFRQWYEAHYGQPIGRRRQAKTETTEEKKSNSVVKKQAARFAESGKTESAIERQFESGRLYAVIASRPGQSGRVDGYILEGEELAFYQRAIRNSIMNDLRYSVPNILNMPKSTTKTRLLLLSDTHTTPPAPPHSPNAFSTPYRHPLPSAQILLHAGDITKVGLASEHRSMLELLKSHPAELKIVIAGNHDITLDEDYYNRSSISGRSGLALESPAQIKALYTSPEVTSAGIVYMEEEIRTFVLPSTGAQFTVYANPYTPEFCAWAFAYPRSEDRFNYGQAAKTPVPDYPGADIMITHGPPYGILDQVVGSGQSVGCEHLFRAVRRARPAVHVFGHIHEGYGARRVEWEGSGSDFPASGNRTGIKREEVVFWDREDVMEERGAYVDLSSGSGRPLRRGEETLFVNASVVTVDYKGLNAPWLVDLDLEVDAMSE
;
A
#
# COMPACT_ATOMS: atom_id res chain seq x y z
N MET A 1 -41.96 29.78 8.59
CA MET A 1 -41.24 29.03 9.64
C MET A 1 -39.73 29.09 9.35
N GLY A 2 -38.87 29.29 10.35
CA GLY A 2 -37.42 29.44 10.16
C GLY A 2 -36.60 28.34 10.84
N ILE A 3 -35.30 28.29 10.54
CA ILE A 3 -34.34 27.39 11.21
C ILE A 3 -34.28 27.76 12.71
N SER A 4 -34.34 26.77 13.59
CA SER A 4 -34.29 26.94 15.05
C SER A 4 -33.03 26.29 15.63
N ARG A 5 -32.43 26.94 16.63
CA ARG A 5 -31.26 26.45 17.39
C ARG A 5 -31.65 25.78 18.71
N ASP A 6 -32.93 25.52 18.93
CA ASP A 6 -33.40 24.85 20.14
C ASP A 6 -32.99 23.37 20.17
N SER A 7 -32.84 22.80 21.36
CA SER A 7 -32.56 21.36 21.56
C SER A 7 -33.81 20.54 21.88
N ARG A 8 -35.00 21.17 21.88
CA ARG A 8 -36.24 20.55 22.37
C ARG A 8 -36.88 19.64 21.35
N HIS A 9 -36.69 19.93 20.06
CA HIS A 9 -37.10 19.05 18.98
C HIS A 9 -36.29 17.74 18.91
N LYS A 10 -35.11 17.69 19.54
CA LYS A 10 -34.27 16.49 19.62
C LYS A 10 -34.76 15.58 20.76
N ARG A 11 -34.53 14.27 20.63
CA ARG A 11 -34.80 13.30 21.69
C ARG A 11 -33.97 13.60 22.95
N SER A 12 -34.44 13.15 24.11
CA SER A 12 -33.62 13.15 25.34
C SER A 12 -32.47 12.16 25.22
N ALA A 13 -31.51 12.24 26.16
CA ALA A 13 -30.43 11.25 26.26
C ALA A 13 -30.95 9.82 26.46
N THR A 14 -32.09 9.65 27.13
CA THR A 14 -32.79 8.37 27.30
C THR A 14 -33.50 7.86 26.03
N GLY A 15 -33.46 8.61 24.92
CA GLY A 15 -34.17 8.28 23.69
C GLY A 15 -35.64 8.70 23.67
N ALA A 16 -36.19 9.20 24.77
CA ALA A 16 -37.59 9.62 24.85
C ALA A 16 -37.89 10.81 23.91
N LYS A 17 -39.05 10.73 23.25
CA LYS A 17 -39.56 11.82 22.41
C LYS A 17 -40.12 12.91 23.31
N ARG A 18 -39.58 14.12 23.21
CA ARG A 18 -40.03 15.28 24.00
C ARG A 18 -41.33 15.84 23.45
N ALA A 19 -42.28 16.13 24.33
CA ALA A 19 -43.53 16.78 23.96
C ALA A 19 -43.28 18.22 23.49
N HIS A 20 -44.08 18.67 22.51
CA HIS A 20 -44.01 20.03 22.00
C HIS A 20 -44.81 20.98 22.90
N TYR A 21 -44.12 21.69 23.80
CA TYR A 21 -44.77 22.57 24.79
C TYR A 21 -44.88 24.04 24.37
N ARG A 22 -44.11 24.50 23.38
CA ARG A 22 -44.15 25.89 22.89
C ARG A 22 -43.82 25.97 21.41
N LYS A 23 -44.38 26.96 20.72
CA LYS A 23 -44.15 27.19 19.28
C LYS A 23 -42.65 27.43 18.99
N LYS A 24 -42.14 26.83 17.90
CA LYS A 24 -40.75 26.88 17.37
C LYS A 24 -40.16 28.29 17.13
N SER A 25 -40.96 29.36 17.20
CA SER A 25 -40.60 30.68 16.65
C SER A 25 -40.20 31.72 17.71
N ARG A 26 -39.38 31.36 18.70
CA ARG A 26 -38.78 32.39 19.57
C ARG A 26 -37.60 33.04 18.83
N ALA A 27 -37.68 34.35 18.62
CA ALA A 27 -36.71 35.10 17.81
C ALA A 27 -35.26 34.97 18.33
N PHE A 28 -35.07 34.74 19.63
CA PHE A 28 -33.75 34.54 20.24
C PHE A 28 -33.11 33.17 19.95
N GLU A 29 -33.91 32.17 19.54
CA GLU A 29 -33.43 30.84 19.11
C GLU A 29 -33.30 30.73 17.59
N LYS A 30 -33.45 31.84 16.85
CA LYS A 30 -33.43 31.85 15.39
C LYS A 30 -32.05 31.48 14.83
N GLY A 31 -32.02 30.50 13.92
CA GLY A 31 -30.94 30.21 13.00
C GLY A 31 -31.10 30.94 11.66
N ARG A 32 -30.01 31.03 10.90
CA ARG A 32 -30.01 31.54 9.52
C ARG A 32 -29.22 30.56 8.65
N GLN A 33 -29.52 30.56 7.35
CA GLN A 33 -28.75 29.78 6.36
C GLN A 33 -27.26 30.15 6.39
N PRO A 34 -26.38 29.18 6.05
CA PRO A 34 -24.94 29.41 5.94
C PRO A 34 -24.61 30.40 4.82
N ALA A 35 -23.39 30.93 4.85
CA ALA A 35 -22.93 31.88 3.84
C ALA A 35 -22.43 31.20 2.56
N ASN A 36 -21.79 30.02 2.70
CA ASN A 36 -21.10 29.29 1.62
C ASN A 36 -20.23 30.23 0.78
N THR A 37 -19.37 30.99 1.46
CA THR A 37 -18.51 32.02 0.86
C THR A 37 -17.60 31.38 -0.19
N ARG A 38 -17.60 31.88 -1.43
CA ARG A 38 -16.75 31.35 -2.51
C ARG A 38 -15.63 32.31 -2.89
N ILE A 39 -14.66 31.82 -3.64
CA ILE A 39 -13.64 32.66 -4.26
C ILE A 39 -14.26 33.48 -5.40
N GLY A 40 -13.97 34.78 -5.46
CA GLY A 40 -14.41 35.68 -6.54
C GLY A 40 -14.58 37.13 -6.10
N THR A 41 -15.06 37.98 -7.01
CA THR A 41 -15.21 39.43 -6.78
C THR A 41 -15.94 39.72 -5.48
N LYS A 42 -15.36 40.60 -4.66
CA LYS A 42 -15.79 40.87 -3.30
C LYS A 42 -17.28 41.25 -3.22
N ARG A 43 -18.08 40.39 -2.60
CA ARG A 43 -19.51 40.60 -2.34
C ARG A 43 -19.84 40.24 -0.89
N ILE A 44 -20.25 41.24 -0.11
CA ILE A 44 -20.56 41.09 1.32
C ILE A 44 -21.96 41.64 1.58
N HIS A 45 -22.80 40.87 2.28
CA HIS A 45 -24.13 41.29 2.71
C HIS A 45 -24.16 41.61 4.20
N LEU A 46 -24.76 42.74 4.55
CA LEU A 46 -24.96 43.15 5.94
C LEU A 46 -26.19 42.44 6.52
N VAL A 47 -26.01 41.79 7.67
CA VAL A 47 -27.10 41.09 8.37
C VAL A 47 -27.30 41.73 9.74
N ARG A 48 -28.48 42.33 9.97
CA ARG A 48 -28.90 42.79 11.30
C ARG A 48 -29.09 41.60 12.24
N THR A 49 -28.51 41.71 13.43
CA THR A 49 -28.60 40.73 14.51
C THR A 49 -29.23 41.34 15.76
N ARG A 50 -29.36 40.54 16.82
CA ARG A 50 -29.98 40.97 18.09
C ARG A 50 -29.19 42.17 18.66
N GLY A 51 -29.92 43.14 19.21
CA GLY A 51 -29.32 44.34 19.80
C GLY A 51 -28.83 45.39 18.79
N GLY A 52 -29.29 45.33 17.53
CA GLY A 52 -28.90 46.33 16.50
C GLY A 52 -27.54 46.06 15.84
N ASN A 53 -26.75 45.14 16.38
CA ASN A 53 -25.43 44.77 15.84
C ASN A 53 -25.51 44.21 14.41
N ARG A 54 -24.44 44.41 13.64
CA ARG A 54 -24.32 43.94 12.25
C ARG A 54 -23.31 42.81 12.15
N LYS A 55 -23.63 41.80 11.35
CA LYS A 55 -22.68 40.78 10.88
C LYS A 55 -22.44 40.95 9.39
N PHE A 56 -21.21 40.70 8.95
CA PHE A 56 -20.80 40.85 7.56
C PHE A 56 -20.74 39.45 6.96
N ARG A 57 -21.72 39.11 6.13
CA ARG A 57 -21.80 37.81 5.48
C ARG A 57 -21.06 37.88 4.15
N GLY A 58 -19.83 37.39 4.11
CA GLY A 58 -19.09 37.24 2.85
C GLY A 58 -19.77 36.20 1.97
N LEU A 59 -20.12 36.56 0.74
CA LEU A 59 -20.63 35.62 -0.27
C LEU A 59 -19.55 35.27 -1.27
N ARG A 60 -18.74 36.26 -1.67
CA ARG A 60 -17.58 36.09 -2.54
C ARG A 60 -16.43 36.94 -2.01
N LEU A 61 -15.22 36.39 -1.92
CA LEU A 61 -14.01 37.07 -1.48
C LEU A 61 -12.83 36.61 -2.35
N GLU A 62 -11.99 37.53 -2.81
CA GLU A 62 -10.84 37.21 -3.69
C GLU A 62 -9.49 37.32 -2.97
N SER A 63 -9.41 38.12 -1.92
CA SER A 63 -8.18 38.45 -1.22
C SER A 63 -8.37 38.46 0.28
N GLY A 64 -7.34 38.09 1.01
CA GLY A 64 -7.29 38.05 2.47
C GLY A 64 -6.01 38.64 3.02
N ASN A 65 -5.98 38.96 4.31
CA ASN A 65 -4.74 39.30 4.99
C ASN A 65 -4.14 38.03 5.61
N PHE A 66 -2.96 37.63 5.14
CA PHE A 66 -2.27 36.45 5.64
C PHE A 66 -0.99 36.85 6.36
N SER A 67 -0.68 36.17 7.46
CA SER A 67 0.52 36.39 8.26
C SER A 67 1.56 35.28 8.06
N TRP A 68 2.81 35.65 7.90
CA TRP A 68 3.96 34.76 7.99
C TRP A 68 4.43 34.74 9.45
N GLY A 69 4.32 33.59 10.12
CA GLY A 69 4.56 33.44 11.55
C GLY A 69 6.01 33.67 11.94
N SER A 70 6.95 32.97 11.30
CA SER A 70 8.39 33.08 11.58
C SER A 70 8.92 34.51 11.43
N GLU A 71 8.46 35.21 10.39
CA GLU A 71 8.96 36.53 9.99
C GLU A 71 8.18 37.71 10.60
N GLY A 72 7.07 37.45 11.29
CA GLY A 72 6.24 38.49 11.92
C GLY A 72 5.62 39.49 10.93
N VAL A 73 5.47 39.13 9.65
CA VAL A 73 4.94 40.01 8.59
C VAL A 73 3.53 39.58 8.17
N SER A 74 2.66 40.53 7.86
CA SER A 74 1.36 40.26 7.25
C SER A 74 1.17 41.01 5.95
N ARG A 75 0.62 40.35 4.94
CA ARG A 75 0.35 40.95 3.63
C ARG A 75 -1.02 40.55 3.12
N LYS A 76 -1.64 41.48 2.38
CA LYS A 76 -2.83 41.21 1.60
C LYS A 76 -2.43 40.41 0.38
N THR A 77 -2.95 39.19 0.25
CA THR A 77 -2.67 38.30 -0.88
C THR A 77 -3.98 37.79 -1.49
N ARG A 78 -3.91 37.37 -2.76
CA ARG A 78 -5.03 36.74 -3.44
C ARG A 78 -5.14 35.28 -3.01
N VAL A 79 -6.36 34.84 -2.74
CA VAL A 79 -6.67 33.42 -2.50
C VAL A 79 -6.95 32.77 -3.85
N ILE A 80 -6.22 31.71 -4.17
CA ILE A 80 -6.26 31.07 -5.49
C ILE A 80 -7.29 29.92 -5.48
N VAL A 81 -7.10 28.96 -4.57
CA VAL A 81 -7.90 27.73 -4.51
C VAL A 81 -7.94 27.19 -3.07
N VAL A 82 -9.01 26.49 -2.72
CA VAL A 82 -9.07 25.69 -1.49
C VAL A 82 -8.43 24.34 -1.79
N ALA A 83 -7.33 24.02 -1.12
CA ALA A 83 -6.57 22.78 -1.35
C ALA A 83 -7.05 21.63 -0.46
N TYR A 84 -7.48 21.92 0.77
CA TYR A 84 -7.93 20.91 1.72
C TYR A 84 -8.89 21.49 2.75
N HIS A 85 -9.81 20.68 3.26
CA HIS A 85 -10.73 21.08 4.31
C HIS A 85 -11.00 19.90 5.27
N PRO A 86 -10.67 20.00 6.57
CA PRO A 86 -10.74 18.86 7.49
C PRO A 86 -12.18 18.38 7.76
N SER A 87 -13.18 19.25 7.61
CA SER A 87 -14.58 18.90 7.90
C SER A 87 -15.35 18.25 6.76
N ASN A 88 -15.10 18.60 5.50
CA ASN A 88 -15.90 18.14 4.35
C ASN A 88 -15.21 18.44 3.01
N ASN A 89 -15.02 17.40 2.18
CA ASN A 89 -14.38 17.48 0.86
C ASN A 89 -15.21 18.28 -0.16
N GLU A 90 -16.53 18.36 -0.02
CA GLU A 90 -17.37 19.18 -0.91
C GLU A 90 -17.02 20.68 -0.84
N LEU A 91 -16.48 21.12 0.30
CA LEU A 91 -16.02 22.50 0.47
C LEU A 91 -14.75 22.78 -0.32
N VAL A 92 -13.91 21.75 -0.52
CA VAL A 92 -12.73 21.81 -1.41
C VAL A 92 -13.20 21.89 -2.85
N ARG A 93 -14.05 20.95 -3.27
CA ARG A 93 -14.60 20.87 -4.65
C ARG A 93 -15.29 22.15 -5.10
N THR A 94 -16.01 22.81 -4.19
CA THR A 94 -16.75 24.05 -4.49
C THR A 94 -15.97 25.33 -4.23
N ASN A 95 -14.70 25.24 -3.82
CA ASN A 95 -13.86 26.37 -3.40
C ASN A 95 -14.55 27.27 -2.36
N THR A 96 -15.12 26.63 -1.33
CA THR A 96 -15.83 27.31 -0.24
C THR A 96 -14.87 27.69 0.89
N LEU A 97 -14.82 28.98 1.19
CA LEU A 97 -13.96 29.58 2.21
C LEU A 97 -14.64 29.53 3.58
N THR A 98 -14.10 28.69 4.48
CA THR A 98 -14.51 28.65 5.88
C THR A 98 -13.28 28.64 6.82
N LYS A 99 -13.51 28.68 8.14
CA LYS A 99 -12.41 28.57 9.10
C LYS A 99 -11.76 27.19 8.97
N SER A 100 -10.43 27.13 9.09
CA SER A 100 -9.62 25.92 9.00
C SER A 100 -9.56 25.31 7.59
N ALA A 101 -10.04 26.00 6.57
CA ALA A 101 -9.76 25.63 5.19
C ALA A 101 -8.30 25.94 4.87
N VAL A 102 -7.60 24.96 4.30
CA VAL A 102 -6.25 25.12 3.76
C VAL A 102 -6.37 25.62 2.33
N VAL A 103 -5.76 26.76 2.04
CA VAL A 103 -5.83 27.45 0.76
C VAL A 103 -4.44 27.65 0.17
N GLN A 104 -4.35 27.73 -1.16
CA GLN A 104 -3.17 28.27 -1.83
C GLN A 104 -3.35 29.78 -2.01
N ILE A 105 -2.36 30.55 -1.59
CA ILE A 105 -2.31 32.00 -1.74
C ILE A 105 -1.14 32.41 -2.66
N ASP A 106 -1.26 33.60 -3.25
CA ASP A 106 -0.18 34.20 -4.03
C ASP A 106 1.03 34.55 -3.14
N ALA A 107 2.21 34.06 -3.54
CA ALA A 107 3.47 34.30 -2.85
C ALA A 107 4.12 35.65 -3.18
N ALA A 108 3.69 36.35 -4.25
CA ALA A 108 4.38 37.53 -4.74
C ALA A 108 4.56 38.66 -3.69
N PRO A 109 3.54 39.01 -2.86
CA PRO A 109 3.72 40.04 -1.84
C PRO A 109 4.72 39.67 -0.74
N PHE A 110 4.88 38.38 -0.44
CA PHE A 110 5.86 37.90 0.53
C PHE A 110 7.26 37.82 -0.10
N ARG A 111 7.36 37.41 -1.37
CA ARG A 111 8.63 37.40 -2.10
C ARG A 111 9.22 38.81 -2.23
N GLN A 112 8.41 39.79 -2.63
CA GLN A 112 8.82 41.20 -2.72
C GLN A 112 9.30 41.74 -1.38
N TRP A 113 8.59 41.39 -0.29
CA TRP A 113 9.00 41.78 1.05
C TRP A 113 10.34 41.14 1.45
N TYR A 114 10.52 39.84 1.19
CA TYR A 114 11.74 39.11 1.51
C TYR A 114 12.96 39.69 0.78
N GLU A 115 12.84 39.94 -0.53
CA GLU A 115 13.91 40.54 -1.34
C GLU A 115 14.25 41.96 -0.89
N ALA A 116 13.25 42.75 -0.47
CA ALA A 116 13.47 44.09 0.07
C ALA A 116 14.08 44.06 1.49
N HIS A 117 13.71 43.09 2.32
CA HIS A 117 14.11 43.02 3.72
C HIS A 117 15.51 42.42 3.90
N TYR A 118 15.81 41.34 3.18
CA TYR A 118 17.05 40.57 3.28
C TYR A 118 18.04 40.82 2.13
N GLY A 119 17.60 41.43 1.03
CA GLY A 119 18.47 41.69 -0.12
C GLY A 119 18.84 40.45 -0.93
N GLN A 120 18.27 39.28 -0.62
CA GLN A 120 18.51 38.02 -1.32
C GLN A 120 17.24 37.51 -2.01
N PRO A 121 17.36 36.88 -3.19
CA PRO A 121 16.22 36.23 -3.86
C PRO A 121 15.80 34.96 -3.12
N ILE A 122 14.50 34.65 -3.13
CA ILE A 122 13.92 33.40 -2.61
C ILE A 122 13.15 32.66 -3.71
N GLY A 123 13.43 31.36 -3.87
CA GLY A 123 12.72 30.50 -4.82
C GLY A 123 13.02 30.77 -6.31
N ARG A 124 14.25 31.20 -6.66
CA ARG A 124 14.67 31.27 -8.07
C ARG A 124 15.25 29.92 -8.50
N ARG A 125 14.64 29.29 -9.52
CA ARG A 125 15.16 28.08 -10.16
C ARG A 125 16.54 28.40 -10.76
N ARG A 126 17.56 27.59 -10.44
CA ARG A 126 18.98 27.80 -10.82
C ARG A 126 19.27 28.12 -12.30
N GLN A 127 18.32 27.93 -13.22
CA GLN A 127 18.48 28.14 -14.67
C GLN A 127 17.89 29.45 -15.22
N ALA A 128 17.09 30.21 -14.45
CA ALA A 128 16.51 31.46 -14.95
C ALA A 128 17.27 32.67 -14.39
N LYS A 129 18.37 33.06 -15.05
CA LYS A 129 18.92 34.42 -14.92
C LYS A 129 17.94 35.37 -15.60
N THR A 130 16.95 35.87 -14.86
CA THR A 130 16.21 37.06 -15.27
C THR A 130 17.17 38.24 -15.19
N GLU A 131 17.26 39.04 -16.25
CA GLU A 131 17.93 40.33 -16.28
C GLU A 131 17.33 41.24 -15.19
N THR A 132 17.87 41.19 -13.98
CA THR A 132 17.58 42.20 -12.96
C THR A 132 18.50 43.36 -13.21
N THR A 133 17.93 44.49 -13.62
CA THR A 133 18.55 45.81 -13.58
C THR A 133 19.10 46.04 -12.17
N GLU A 134 20.43 46.08 -12.02
CA GLU A 134 21.08 46.32 -10.73
C GLU A 134 20.82 47.76 -10.28
N GLU A 135 19.78 47.97 -9.49
CA GLU A 135 19.60 49.22 -8.76
C GLU A 135 20.71 49.33 -7.70
N LYS A 136 21.58 50.35 -7.84
CA LYS A 136 22.64 50.66 -6.87
C LYS A 136 22.03 51.04 -5.53
N LYS A 137 22.06 50.13 -4.55
CA LYS A 137 21.64 50.38 -3.16
C LYS A 137 22.77 51.03 -2.36
N SER A 138 22.42 51.83 -1.33
CA SER A 138 23.42 52.45 -0.45
C SER A 138 24.12 51.41 0.43
N ASN A 139 25.40 51.64 0.73
CA ASN A 139 26.23 50.73 1.55
C ASN A 139 25.62 50.45 2.95
N SER A 140 24.92 51.42 3.53
CA SER A 140 24.21 51.26 4.81
C SER A 140 23.07 50.24 4.73
N VAL A 141 22.31 50.23 3.61
CA VAL A 141 21.21 49.30 3.39
C VAL A 141 21.75 47.88 3.19
N VAL A 142 22.81 47.73 2.38
CA VAL A 142 23.45 46.43 2.14
C VAL A 142 23.99 45.83 3.45
N LYS A 143 24.66 46.64 4.29
CA LYS A 143 25.14 46.19 5.61
C LYS A 143 24.01 45.73 6.52
N LYS A 144 22.88 46.46 6.56
CA LYS A 144 21.70 46.07 7.35
C LYS A 144 21.03 44.79 6.83
N GLN A 145 20.94 44.63 5.52
CA GLN A 145 20.36 43.44 4.89
C GLN A 145 21.21 42.19 5.19
N ALA A 146 22.54 42.30 5.04
CA ALA A 146 23.46 41.21 5.36
C ALA A 146 23.38 40.80 6.84
N ALA A 147 23.33 41.77 7.76
CA ALA A 147 23.19 41.49 9.19
C ALA A 147 21.89 40.74 9.52
N ARG A 148 20.75 41.19 8.97
CA ARG A 148 19.45 40.53 9.17
C ARG A 148 19.42 39.13 8.58
N PHE A 149 19.99 38.95 7.38
CA PHE A 149 20.01 37.65 6.73
C PHE A 149 20.82 36.63 7.52
N ALA A 150 21.95 37.07 8.09
CA ALA A 150 22.77 36.22 8.95
C ALA A 150 22.04 35.78 10.23
N GLU A 151 21.17 36.63 10.78
CA GLU A 151 20.42 36.37 12.01
C GLU A 151 19.20 35.47 11.79
N SER A 152 18.31 35.81 10.85
CA SER A 152 17.02 35.13 10.65
C SER A 152 16.65 34.82 9.20
N GLY A 153 17.52 35.12 8.24
CA GLY A 153 17.19 34.97 6.80
C GLY A 153 17.13 33.53 6.28
N LYS A 154 17.49 32.51 7.07
CA LYS A 154 17.42 31.11 6.62
C LYS A 154 16.01 30.58 6.80
N THR A 155 15.28 30.46 5.69
CA THR A 155 13.92 29.90 5.67
C THR A 155 13.93 28.37 5.54
N GLU A 156 12.85 27.73 5.97
CA GLU A 156 12.68 26.29 5.86
C GLU A 156 12.62 25.84 4.39
N SER A 157 13.33 24.76 4.06
CA SER A 157 13.41 24.23 2.68
C SER A 157 12.03 23.93 2.05
N ALA A 158 11.04 23.51 2.85
CA ALA A 158 9.70 23.22 2.39
C ALA A 158 8.90 24.48 1.98
N ILE A 159 9.20 25.62 2.61
CA ILE A 159 8.62 26.93 2.28
C ILE A 159 9.34 27.53 1.08
N GLU A 160 10.67 27.40 1.01
CA GLU A 160 11.47 27.86 -0.14
C GLU A 160 11.00 27.23 -1.46
N ARG A 161 10.77 25.90 -1.46
CA ARG A 161 10.19 25.18 -2.62
C ARG A 161 8.81 25.71 -3.03
N GLN A 162 7.99 26.17 -2.09
CA GLN A 162 6.69 26.76 -2.41
C GLN A 162 6.84 28.14 -3.06
N PHE A 163 7.85 28.93 -2.66
CA PHE A 163 8.19 30.18 -3.33
C PHE A 163 8.62 29.96 -4.78
N GLU A 164 9.23 28.83 -5.14
CA GLU A 164 9.52 28.49 -6.54
C GLU A 164 8.25 28.33 -7.38
N SER A 165 7.21 27.71 -6.81
CA SER A 165 5.90 27.55 -7.47
C SER A 165 5.07 28.84 -7.52
N GLY A 166 5.47 29.86 -6.74
CA GLY A 166 4.72 31.10 -6.58
C GLY A 166 3.42 30.98 -5.79
N ARG A 167 3.20 29.85 -5.12
CA ARG A 167 2.00 29.59 -4.31
C ARG A 167 2.39 29.07 -2.93
N LEU A 168 1.86 29.70 -1.88
CA LEU A 168 2.06 29.27 -0.50
C LEU A 168 0.80 28.60 0.04
N TYR A 169 0.96 27.56 0.83
CA TYR A 169 -0.13 26.99 1.62
C TYR A 169 -0.38 27.82 2.88
N ALA A 170 -1.65 28.13 3.13
CA ALA A 170 -2.08 28.91 4.28
C ALA A 170 -3.40 28.39 4.84
N VAL A 171 -3.64 28.60 6.14
CA VAL A 171 -4.90 28.24 6.81
C VAL A 171 -5.73 29.48 7.08
N ILE A 172 -7.03 29.42 6.78
CA ILE A 172 -7.98 30.48 7.12
C ILE A 172 -8.30 30.43 8.62
N ALA A 173 -7.86 31.44 9.37
CA ALA A 173 -8.13 31.54 10.81
C ALA A 173 -9.44 32.29 11.11
N SER A 174 -9.85 33.19 10.21
CA SER A 174 -11.06 34.00 10.32
C SER A 174 -12.35 33.22 10.01
N ARG A 175 -13.51 33.84 10.20
CA ARG A 175 -14.84 33.26 9.89
C ARG A 175 -15.55 34.10 8.81
N PRO A 176 -15.35 33.82 7.51
CA PRO A 176 -15.87 34.64 6.41
C PRO A 176 -17.37 34.92 6.45
N GLY A 177 -18.19 33.94 6.86
CA GLY A 177 -19.65 34.12 7.00
C GLY A 177 -20.09 34.99 8.19
N GLN A 178 -19.19 35.39 9.07
CA GLN A 178 -19.46 36.22 10.26
C GLN A 178 -18.84 37.61 10.14
N SER A 179 -17.54 37.68 9.78
CA SER A 179 -16.75 38.91 9.71
C SER A 179 -16.62 39.48 8.30
N GLY A 180 -16.94 38.71 7.26
CA GLY A 180 -16.78 39.13 5.87
C GLY A 180 -15.32 39.25 5.43
N ARG A 181 -14.40 38.60 6.15
CA ARG A 181 -12.96 38.58 5.87
C ARG A 181 -12.45 37.15 5.73
N VAL A 182 -11.38 36.98 4.99
CA VAL A 182 -10.70 35.69 4.77
C VAL A 182 -9.22 35.82 5.17
N ASP A 183 -9.01 36.09 6.45
CA ASP A 183 -7.68 36.26 7.04
C ASP A 183 -7.17 34.94 7.62
N GLY A 184 -5.85 34.77 7.63
CA GLY A 184 -5.18 33.51 7.98
C GLY A 184 -3.68 33.63 8.20
N TYR A 185 -3.00 32.49 8.28
CA TYR A 185 -1.54 32.41 8.45
C TYR A 185 -0.95 31.36 7.50
N ILE A 186 0.32 31.53 7.11
CA ILE A 186 1.07 30.60 6.27
C ILE A 186 1.42 29.35 7.08
N LEU A 187 1.34 28.18 6.46
CA LEU A 187 1.71 26.91 7.08
C LEU A 187 3.22 26.72 7.12
N GLU A 188 3.75 26.34 8.28
CA GLU A 188 5.18 26.16 8.54
C GLU A 188 5.43 24.87 9.35
N GLY A 189 6.64 24.31 9.29
CA GLY A 189 7.09 23.19 10.13
C GLY A 189 6.20 21.94 10.08
N GLU A 190 5.91 21.38 11.25
CA GLU A 190 5.13 20.14 11.38
C GLU A 190 3.71 20.26 10.83
N GLU A 191 3.07 21.42 10.98
CA GLU A 191 1.71 21.67 10.48
C GLU A 191 1.70 21.63 8.94
N LEU A 192 2.72 22.23 8.31
CA LEU A 192 2.90 22.15 6.86
C LEU A 192 3.11 20.70 6.40
N ALA A 193 3.99 19.96 7.08
CA ALA A 193 4.27 18.56 6.75
C ALA A 193 3.02 17.67 6.85
N PHE A 194 2.19 17.88 7.89
CA PHE A 194 0.92 17.19 8.08
C PHE A 194 -0.04 17.46 6.93
N TYR A 195 -0.30 18.74 6.60
CA TYR A 195 -1.25 19.08 5.54
C TYR A 195 -0.75 18.72 4.14
N GLN A 196 0.56 18.79 3.88
CA GLN A 196 1.12 18.30 2.61
C GLN A 196 0.87 16.79 2.43
N ARG A 197 1.04 16.01 3.50
CA ARG A 197 0.72 14.57 3.50
C ARG A 197 -0.78 14.34 3.30
N ALA A 198 -1.63 15.08 4.01
CA ALA A 198 -3.08 14.97 3.90
C ALA A 198 -3.58 15.34 2.50
N ILE A 199 -3.06 16.41 1.89
CA ILE A 199 -3.37 16.83 0.51
C ILE A 199 -2.91 15.75 -0.47
N ARG A 200 -1.69 15.23 -0.33
CA ARG A 200 -1.19 14.16 -1.21
C ARG A 200 -2.09 12.91 -1.13
N ASN A 201 -2.46 12.50 0.08
CA ASN A 201 -3.36 11.36 0.29
C ASN A 201 -4.78 11.64 -0.22
N SER A 202 -5.28 12.86 -0.05
CA SER A 202 -6.59 13.27 -0.57
C SER A 202 -6.59 13.30 -2.10
N ILE A 203 -5.54 13.79 -2.75
CA ILE A 203 -5.41 13.76 -4.21
C ILE A 203 -5.32 12.33 -4.70
N MET A 204 -4.54 11.47 -4.03
CA MET A 204 -4.49 10.03 -4.32
C MET A 204 -5.87 9.37 -4.18
N ASN A 205 -6.68 9.77 -3.19
CA ASN A 205 -8.04 9.27 -3.01
C ASN A 205 -9.04 9.90 -4.00
N ASP A 206 -8.98 11.19 -4.30
CA ASP A 206 -9.89 11.86 -5.25
C ASP A 206 -9.58 11.47 -6.71
N LEU A 207 -8.34 11.11 -7.03
CA LEU A 207 -7.96 10.44 -8.28
C LEU A 207 -8.59 9.05 -8.40
N ARG A 208 -8.93 8.40 -7.27
CA ARG A 208 -9.69 7.13 -7.27
C ARG A 208 -11.20 7.34 -7.42
N TYR A 209 -11.72 8.57 -7.24
CA TYR A 209 -13.18 8.81 -7.17
C TYR A 209 -13.76 9.89 -8.12
N SER A 210 -12.99 10.77 -8.78
CA SER A 210 -13.57 11.92 -9.55
C SER A 210 -13.19 12.09 -11.02
N VAL A 211 -12.53 11.12 -11.65
CA VAL A 211 -12.32 11.11 -13.11
C VAL A 211 -13.11 9.94 -13.73
N PRO A 212 -14.13 10.18 -14.57
CA PRO A 212 -14.53 9.17 -15.54
C PRO A 212 -13.37 9.01 -16.54
N ASN A 213 -12.76 7.82 -16.55
CA ASN A 213 -11.97 7.26 -17.66
C ASN A 213 -10.99 8.20 -18.40
N ILE A 214 -9.85 8.58 -17.78
CA ILE A 214 -8.63 8.93 -18.55
C ILE A 214 -7.38 8.19 -18.04
N LEU A 215 -7.37 7.67 -16.81
CA LEU A 215 -6.48 6.55 -16.41
C LEU A 215 -7.16 5.17 -16.50
N ASN A 216 -8.39 5.16 -17.02
CA ASN A 216 -9.07 3.99 -17.53
C ASN A 216 -9.17 4.13 -19.06
N MET A 217 -8.03 4.08 -19.76
CA MET A 217 -8.04 3.00 -20.75
C MET A 217 -8.18 1.73 -19.91
N PRO A 218 -9.01 0.74 -20.27
CA PRO A 218 -8.84 -0.57 -19.65
C PRO A 218 -7.34 -0.84 -19.73
N LYS A 219 -6.65 -0.86 -18.59
CA LYS A 219 -5.29 -1.41 -18.59
C LYS A 219 -5.54 -2.78 -19.16
N SER A 220 -5.01 -3.02 -20.36
CA SER A 220 -5.26 -4.26 -21.05
C SER A 220 -4.83 -5.32 -20.04
N THR A 221 -5.76 -6.15 -19.62
CA THR A 221 -5.45 -7.23 -18.70
C THR A 221 -5.50 -8.49 -19.50
N THR A 222 -4.56 -9.38 -19.23
CA THR A 222 -4.51 -10.67 -19.88
C THR A 222 -4.70 -11.74 -18.82
N LYS A 223 -5.50 -12.74 -19.18
CA LYS A 223 -5.74 -13.90 -18.33
C LYS A 223 -4.46 -14.74 -18.31
N THR A 224 -3.81 -14.80 -17.16
CA THR A 224 -2.55 -15.53 -16.95
C THR A 224 -2.79 -16.71 -16.01
N ARG A 225 -2.38 -17.91 -16.43
CA ARG A 225 -2.45 -19.13 -15.61
C ARG A 225 -1.19 -19.30 -14.79
N LEU A 226 -1.38 -19.46 -13.48
CA LEU A 226 -0.34 -19.74 -12.50
C LEU A 226 -0.45 -21.20 -12.07
N LEU A 227 0.67 -21.92 -12.06
CA LEU A 227 0.81 -23.22 -11.39
C LEU A 227 1.53 -23.02 -10.07
N LEU A 228 0.90 -23.39 -8.96
CA LEU A 228 1.42 -23.18 -7.61
C LEU A 228 1.81 -24.52 -7.00
N LEU A 229 3.04 -24.58 -6.49
CA LEU A 229 3.66 -25.73 -5.84
C LEU A 229 4.38 -25.28 -4.56
N SER A 230 4.55 -26.19 -3.63
CA SER A 230 5.39 -26.03 -2.44
C SER A 230 5.68 -27.40 -1.84
N ASP A 231 6.72 -27.49 -1.00
CA ASP A 231 7.02 -28.68 -0.20
C ASP A 231 7.10 -29.93 -1.06
N THR A 232 7.97 -29.91 -2.07
CA THR A 232 8.19 -31.09 -2.91
C THR A 232 9.13 -32.08 -2.23
N HIS A 233 10.03 -31.64 -1.34
CA HIS A 233 10.93 -32.52 -0.57
C HIS A 233 11.66 -33.56 -1.43
N THR A 234 12.17 -33.15 -2.60
CA THR A 234 12.80 -34.05 -3.59
C THR A 234 11.85 -35.14 -4.13
N THR A 235 10.53 -34.96 -4.02
CA THR A 235 9.52 -35.90 -4.52
C THR A 235 9.02 -35.40 -5.86
N PRO A 236 9.49 -35.96 -7.00
CA PRO A 236 8.94 -35.59 -8.30
C PRO A 236 7.50 -36.13 -8.48
N PRO A 237 6.73 -35.59 -9.44
CA PRO A 237 5.41 -36.11 -9.76
C PRO A 237 5.46 -37.59 -10.14
N ALA A 238 4.39 -38.34 -9.84
CA ALA A 238 4.32 -39.75 -10.18
C ALA A 238 4.55 -39.97 -11.70
N PRO A 239 5.45 -40.88 -12.11
CA PRO A 239 5.75 -41.08 -13.52
C PRO A 239 4.56 -41.74 -14.25
N PRO A 240 4.41 -41.54 -15.57
CA PRO A 240 3.21 -41.96 -16.32
C PRO A 240 2.90 -43.46 -16.25
N HIS A 241 3.93 -44.29 -16.03
CA HIS A 241 3.83 -45.75 -15.98
C HIS A 241 3.82 -46.32 -14.55
N SER A 242 3.77 -45.47 -13.52
CA SER A 242 3.65 -45.95 -12.14
C SER A 242 2.27 -46.58 -11.91
N PRO A 243 2.17 -47.74 -11.23
CA PRO A 243 0.89 -48.32 -10.87
C PRO A 243 0.02 -47.38 -10.01
N ASN A 244 0.65 -46.42 -9.33
CA ASN A 244 -0.04 -45.42 -8.51
C ASN A 244 -0.33 -44.11 -9.27
N ALA A 245 0.08 -43.96 -10.54
CA ALA A 245 -0.09 -42.71 -11.27
C ALA A 245 -1.56 -42.25 -11.28
N PHE A 246 -2.52 -43.16 -11.49
CA PHE A 246 -3.95 -42.82 -11.51
C PHE A 246 -4.59 -42.68 -10.12
N SER A 247 -3.82 -42.78 -9.04
CA SER A 247 -4.30 -42.62 -7.66
C SER A 247 -3.97 -41.25 -7.04
N THR A 248 -3.13 -40.46 -7.71
CA THR A 248 -2.73 -39.11 -7.27
C THR A 248 -2.86 -38.10 -8.41
N PRO A 249 -3.35 -36.87 -8.13
CA PRO A 249 -3.30 -35.78 -9.09
C PRO A 249 -1.87 -35.26 -9.35
N TYR A 250 -0.94 -35.46 -8.41
CA TYR A 250 0.46 -35.07 -8.55
C TYR A 250 1.25 -36.08 -9.41
N ARG A 251 1.08 -35.98 -10.74
CA ARG A 251 1.67 -36.90 -11.72
C ARG A 251 2.06 -36.23 -13.02
N HIS A 252 2.92 -36.89 -13.79
CA HIS A 252 3.35 -36.41 -15.09
C HIS A 252 2.31 -36.60 -16.21
N PRO A 253 2.28 -35.69 -17.20
CA PRO A 253 2.77 -34.32 -17.10
C PRO A 253 1.96 -33.49 -16.10
N LEU A 254 2.66 -32.55 -15.45
CA LEU A 254 2.04 -31.50 -14.66
C LEU A 254 1.18 -30.57 -15.56
N PRO A 255 0.15 -29.92 -15.01
CA PRO A 255 -0.70 -29.06 -15.82
C PRO A 255 0.05 -27.84 -16.37
N SER A 256 -0.25 -27.47 -17.61
CA SER A 256 0.41 -26.34 -18.28
C SER A 256 -0.01 -24.99 -17.68
N ALA A 257 0.95 -24.07 -17.59
CA ALA A 257 0.76 -22.70 -17.07
C ALA A 257 1.80 -21.76 -17.68
N GLN A 258 1.54 -20.45 -17.70
CA GLN A 258 2.52 -19.45 -18.13
C GLN A 258 3.56 -19.18 -17.02
N ILE A 259 3.11 -19.16 -15.76
CA ILE A 259 3.97 -18.94 -14.59
C ILE A 259 3.88 -20.15 -13.66
N LEU A 260 5.03 -20.64 -13.18
CA LEU A 260 5.12 -21.65 -12.12
C LEU A 260 5.72 -20.99 -10.87
N LEU A 261 5.07 -21.13 -9.70
CA LEU A 261 5.56 -20.65 -8.42
C LEU A 261 5.86 -21.83 -7.50
N HIS A 262 7.05 -21.86 -6.88
CA HIS A 262 7.42 -22.84 -5.87
C HIS A 262 7.74 -22.15 -4.53
N ALA A 263 6.91 -22.37 -3.52
CA ALA A 263 6.95 -21.65 -2.24
C ALA A 263 7.85 -22.30 -1.16
N GLY A 264 9.02 -22.81 -1.54
CA GLY A 264 9.99 -23.40 -0.61
C GLY A 264 9.85 -24.90 -0.37
N ASP A 265 10.82 -25.45 0.35
CA ASP A 265 11.02 -26.90 0.60
C ASP A 265 11.09 -27.70 -0.70
N ILE A 266 12.03 -27.29 -1.55
CA ILE A 266 12.30 -27.93 -2.84
C ILE A 266 12.95 -29.30 -2.59
N THR A 267 13.88 -29.33 -1.64
CA THR A 267 14.67 -30.50 -1.28
C THR A 267 14.27 -31.02 0.09
N LYS A 268 14.70 -32.24 0.43
CA LYS A 268 14.44 -32.81 1.75
C LYS A 268 15.47 -32.37 2.78
N VAL A 269 16.72 -32.19 2.37
CA VAL A 269 17.84 -31.84 3.27
C VAL A 269 18.87 -30.91 2.63
N GLY A 270 18.65 -30.42 1.40
CA GLY A 270 19.54 -29.49 0.71
C GLY A 270 20.75 -30.13 0.01
N LEU A 271 20.73 -31.43 -0.33
CA LEU A 271 21.86 -32.02 -1.04
C LEU A 271 21.95 -31.53 -2.50
N ALA A 272 23.14 -31.47 -3.07
CA ALA A 272 23.33 -31.01 -4.44
C ALA A 272 22.63 -31.92 -5.47
N SER A 273 22.53 -33.22 -5.20
CA SER A 273 21.78 -34.16 -6.03
C SER A 273 20.27 -33.87 -6.03
N GLU A 274 19.72 -33.47 -4.89
CA GLU A 274 18.31 -33.12 -4.73
C GLU A 274 17.98 -31.84 -5.51
N HIS A 275 18.80 -30.80 -5.34
CA HIS A 275 18.66 -29.55 -6.09
C HIS A 275 18.72 -29.80 -7.60
N ARG A 276 19.67 -30.59 -8.08
CA ARG A 276 19.75 -30.93 -9.52
C ARG A 276 18.50 -31.66 -9.99
N SER A 277 18.03 -32.67 -9.26
CA SER A 277 16.84 -33.44 -9.63
C SER A 277 15.60 -32.53 -9.76
N MET A 278 15.42 -31.60 -8.83
CA MET A 278 14.27 -30.69 -8.85
C MET A 278 14.42 -29.58 -9.89
N LEU A 279 15.65 -29.10 -10.15
CA LEU A 279 15.92 -28.20 -11.26
C LEU A 279 15.62 -28.86 -12.62
N GLU A 280 15.95 -30.14 -12.81
CA GLU A 280 15.55 -30.87 -14.03
C GLU A 280 14.02 -30.92 -14.19
N LEU A 281 13.28 -31.18 -13.10
CA LEU A 281 11.83 -31.14 -13.13
C LEU A 281 11.32 -29.75 -13.55
N LEU A 282 11.84 -28.67 -12.94
CA LEU A 282 11.44 -27.30 -13.27
C LEU A 282 11.81 -26.91 -14.70
N LYS A 283 12.99 -27.33 -15.20
CA LYS A 283 13.42 -27.11 -16.58
C LYS A 283 12.50 -27.83 -17.57
N SER A 284 12.03 -29.03 -17.24
CA SER A 284 11.13 -29.81 -18.09
C SER A 284 9.74 -29.20 -18.24
N HIS A 285 9.33 -28.30 -17.35
CA HIS A 285 8.01 -27.67 -17.39
C HIS A 285 7.94 -26.57 -18.46
N PRO A 286 6.86 -26.48 -19.26
CA PRO A 286 6.76 -25.52 -20.38
C PRO A 286 6.51 -24.06 -19.97
N ALA A 287 6.32 -23.78 -18.67
CA ALA A 287 6.09 -22.42 -18.20
C ALA A 287 7.24 -21.49 -18.61
N GLU A 288 6.89 -20.28 -19.05
CA GLU A 288 7.85 -19.26 -19.48
C GLU A 288 8.67 -18.72 -18.30
N LEU A 289 8.01 -18.55 -17.14
CA LEU A 289 8.64 -18.04 -15.92
C LEU A 289 8.38 -19.00 -14.76
N LYS A 290 9.45 -19.44 -14.09
CA LYS A 290 9.37 -20.27 -12.88
C LYS A 290 10.04 -19.51 -11.73
N ILE A 291 9.26 -19.08 -10.74
CA ILE A 291 9.79 -18.38 -9.57
C ILE A 291 9.87 -19.37 -8.40
N VAL A 292 11.03 -19.42 -7.78
CA VAL A 292 11.34 -20.39 -6.72
C VAL A 292 11.94 -19.66 -5.54
N ILE A 293 11.43 -19.94 -4.34
CA ILE A 293 12.05 -19.53 -3.07
C ILE A 293 12.52 -20.79 -2.32
N ALA A 294 13.46 -20.62 -1.40
CA ALA A 294 13.88 -21.68 -0.48
C ALA A 294 12.87 -21.88 0.66
N GLY A 295 12.92 -23.05 1.30
CA GLY A 295 12.27 -23.33 2.59
C GLY A 295 13.25 -23.87 3.62
N ASN A 296 12.74 -24.27 4.79
CA ASN A 296 13.59 -24.69 5.90
C ASN A 296 14.34 -26.02 5.64
N HIS A 297 13.89 -26.83 4.67
CA HIS A 297 14.58 -28.06 4.23
C HIS A 297 15.68 -27.82 3.20
N ASP A 298 15.71 -26.64 2.58
CA ASP A 298 16.74 -26.25 1.61
C ASP A 298 18.00 -25.73 2.32
N ILE A 299 18.53 -26.54 3.24
CA ILE A 299 19.50 -26.14 4.28
C ILE A 299 20.75 -25.47 3.68
N THR A 300 21.23 -25.96 2.54
CA THR A 300 22.44 -25.45 1.87
C THR A 300 22.24 -24.10 1.18
N LEU A 301 21.00 -23.61 1.03
CA LEU A 301 20.69 -22.27 0.57
C LEU A 301 20.73 -21.22 1.71
N ASP A 302 20.75 -21.64 2.97
CA ASP A 302 21.00 -20.79 4.14
C ASP A 302 22.47 -20.97 4.60
N GLU A 303 23.37 -20.20 4.02
CA GLU A 303 24.80 -20.28 4.28
C GLU A 303 25.16 -20.06 5.76
N ASP A 304 24.50 -19.10 6.42
CA ASP A 304 24.73 -18.78 7.83
C ASP A 304 24.29 -19.94 8.74
N TYR A 305 23.15 -20.57 8.44
CA TYR A 305 22.70 -21.76 9.15
C TYR A 305 23.60 -22.97 8.88
N TYR A 306 23.90 -23.25 7.61
CA TYR A 306 24.69 -24.42 7.21
C TYR A 306 26.07 -24.43 7.88
N ASN A 307 26.75 -23.27 7.90
CA ASN A 307 28.07 -23.11 8.52
C ASN A 307 28.04 -23.20 10.05
N ARG A 308 26.97 -22.75 10.71
CA ARG A 308 26.83 -22.82 12.18
C ARG A 308 26.35 -24.17 12.68
N SER A 309 25.56 -24.86 11.87
CA SER A 309 25.00 -26.15 12.22
C SER A 309 26.10 -27.22 12.25
N SER A 310 26.14 -28.05 13.29
CA SER A 310 27.02 -29.23 13.35
C SER A 310 26.59 -30.35 12.39
N ILE A 311 25.66 -30.07 11.46
CA ILE A 311 25.21 -30.95 10.37
C ILE A 311 26.36 -31.20 9.39
N SER A 312 27.27 -30.23 9.25
CA SER A 312 28.54 -30.29 8.51
C SER A 312 29.46 -31.47 8.88
N GLY A 313 29.16 -32.25 9.93
CA GLY A 313 29.96 -33.42 10.33
C GLY A 313 29.20 -34.67 10.77
N ARG A 314 27.87 -34.74 10.64
CA ARG A 314 27.07 -35.84 11.27
C ARG A 314 26.82 -37.08 10.42
N SER A 315 27.10 -37.08 9.12
CA SER A 315 26.62 -38.16 8.22
C SER A 315 27.66 -38.86 7.34
N GLY A 316 28.97 -38.57 7.48
CA GLY A 316 29.99 -39.19 6.61
C GLY A 316 29.82 -38.89 5.11
N LEU A 317 28.92 -37.96 4.75
CA LEU A 317 28.71 -37.45 3.41
C LEU A 317 29.69 -36.31 3.14
N ALA A 318 30.08 -36.15 1.87
CA ALA A 318 30.90 -35.01 1.45
C ALA A 318 30.20 -33.70 1.78
N LEU A 319 30.95 -32.74 2.33
CA LEU A 319 30.46 -31.39 2.61
C LEU A 319 30.02 -30.71 1.31
N GLU A 320 28.75 -30.29 1.26
CA GLU A 320 28.24 -29.44 0.19
C GLU A 320 28.77 -28.00 0.36
N SER A 321 28.90 -27.27 -0.74
CA SER A 321 29.28 -25.86 -0.74
C SER A 321 28.04 -24.99 -1.00
N PRO A 322 27.57 -24.18 -0.03
CA PRO A 322 26.44 -23.26 -0.22
C PRO A 322 26.59 -22.36 -1.45
N ALA A 323 27.81 -21.86 -1.69
CA ALA A 323 28.12 -21.05 -2.86
C ALA A 323 27.92 -21.83 -4.18
N GLN A 324 28.31 -23.10 -4.24
CA GLN A 324 28.10 -23.94 -5.43
C GLN A 324 26.61 -24.27 -5.62
N ILE A 325 25.87 -24.54 -4.54
CA ILE A 325 24.43 -24.78 -4.60
C ILE A 325 23.71 -23.54 -5.13
N LYS A 326 23.99 -22.36 -4.57
CA LYS A 326 23.41 -21.10 -5.04
C LYS A 326 23.76 -20.83 -6.51
N ALA A 327 24.98 -21.17 -6.92
CA ALA A 327 25.40 -21.05 -8.32
C ALA A 327 24.61 -21.96 -9.28
N LEU A 328 24.03 -23.08 -8.82
CA LEU A 328 23.14 -23.90 -9.66
C LEU A 328 21.93 -23.09 -10.13
N TYR A 329 21.32 -22.33 -9.20
CA TYR A 329 20.12 -21.54 -9.47
C TYR A 329 20.38 -20.29 -10.31
N THR A 330 21.61 -19.77 -10.30
CA THR A 330 22.02 -18.59 -11.10
C THR A 330 22.77 -18.98 -12.37
N SER A 331 22.85 -20.26 -12.71
CA SER A 331 23.56 -20.74 -13.89
C SER A 331 22.83 -20.29 -15.18
N PRO A 332 23.57 -19.99 -16.27
CA PRO A 332 22.97 -19.57 -17.54
C PRO A 332 21.93 -20.56 -18.09
N GLU A 333 22.13 -21.85 -17.84
CA GLU A 333 21.20 -22.92 -18.24
C GLU A 333 19.86 -22.78 -17.51
N VAL A 334 19.88 -22.58 -16.19
CA VAL A 334 18.69 -22.44 -15.36
C VAL A 334 17.96 -21.13 -15.65
N THR A 335 18.69 -20.02 -15.82
CA THR A 335 18.08 -18.73 -16.18
C THR A 335 17.48 -18.75 -17.58
N SER A 336 18.12 -19.43 -18.55
CA SER A 336 17.56 -19.55 -19.92
C SER A 336 16.33 -20.45 -19.96
N ALA A 337 16.18 -21.37 -19.01
CA ALA A 337 14.96 -22.16 -18.83
C ALA A 337 13.82 -21.38 -18.13
N GLY A 338 14.02 -20.08 -17.85
CA GLY A 338 13.04 -19.20 -17.23
C GLY A 338 12.94 -19.34 -15.72
N ILE A 339 13.89 -20.02 -15.06
CA ILE A 339 13.88 -20.20 -13.61
C ILE A 339 14.55 -18.99 -12.93
N VAL A 340 13.86 -18.43 -11.94
CA VAL A 340 14.33 -17.31 -11.12
C VAL A 340 14.24 -17.71 -9.66
N TYR A 341 15.40 -17.85 -9.02
CA TYR A 341 15.49 -17.99 -7.58
C TYR A 341 15.40 -16.61 -6.92
N MET A 342 14.45 -16.47 -5.99
CA MET A 342 14.25 -15.24 -5.20
C MET A 342 14.55 -15.52 -3.73
N GLU A 343 15.22 -14.57 -3.09
CA GLU A 343 15.50 -14.60 -1.65
C GLU A 343 14.47 -13.73 -0.91
N GLU A 344 14.92 -12.95 0.08
CA GLU A 344 14.09 -11.90 0.71
C GLU A 344 14.15 -10.61 -0.13
N GLU A 345 13.25 -10.48 -1.11
CA GLU A 345 13.23 -9.34 -2.03
C GLU A 345 11.84 -9.03 -2.62
N ILE A 346 11.75 -7.88 -3.30
CA ILE A 346 10.60 -7.48 -4.09
C ILE A 346 11.06 -7.28 -5.53
N ARG A 347 10.39 -7.90 -6.49
CA ARG A 347 10.76 -7.79 -7.91
C ARG A 347 9.53 -7.71 -8.80
N THR A 348 9.59 -6.81 -9.79
CA THR A 348 8.59 -6.72 -10.85
C THR A 348 9.04 -7.52 -12.06
N PHE A 349 8.14 -8.33 -12.60
CA PHE A 349 8.35 -9.16 -13.78
C PHE A 349 7.46 -8.67 -14.91
N VAL A 350 7.91 -8.90 -16.14
CA VAL A 350 7.11 -8.76 -17.36
C VAL A 350 7.22 -10.08 -18.11
N LEU A 351 6.10 -10.68 -18.50
CA LEU A 351 6.09 -11.87 -19.34
C LEU A 351 6.34 -11.50 -20.81
N PRO A 352 7.44 -11.91 -21.43
CA PRO A 352 7.68 -11.74 -22.86
C PRO A 352 6.51 -12.13 -23.78
N SER A 353 5.80 -13.24 -23.49
CA SER A 353 4.75 -13.75 -24.38
C SER A 353 3.48 -12.89 -24.44
N THR A 354 3.15 -12.20 -23.34
CA THR A 354 1.87 -11.50 -23.17
C THR A 354 2.01 -10.02 -22.81
N GLY A 355 3.22 -9.57 -22.46
CA GLY A 355 3.47 -8.24 -21.91
C GLY A 355 2.91 -8.05 -20.49
N ALA A 356 2.41 -9.11 -19.85
CA ALA A 356 1.84 -9.04 -18.51
C ALA A 356 2.89 -8.64 -17.47
N GLN A 357 2.65 -7.55 -16.76
CA GLN A 357 3.48 -7.04 -15.68
C GLN A 357 2.85 -7.32 -14.32
N PHE A 358 3.67 -7.77 -13.37
CA PHE A 358 3.25 -8.03 -12.00
C PHE A 358 4.43 -7.95 -11.03
N THR A 359 4.14 -7.63 -9.78
CA THR A 359 5.15 -7.50 -8.71
C THR A 359 5.01 -8.62 -7.69
N VAL A 360 6.14 -9.27 -7.40
CA VAL A 360 6.25 -10.39 -6.46
C VAL A 360 7.02 -9.95 -5.22
N TYR A 361 6.45 -10.22 -4.05
CA TYR A 361 7.18 -10.21 -2.78
C TYR A 361 7.55 -11.65 -2.42
N ALA A 362 8.83 -11.91 -2.16
CA ALA A 362 9.36 -13.23 -1.82
C ALA A 362 10.01 -13.22 -0.43
N ASN A 363 9.76 -14.26 0.37
CA ASN A 363 10.45 -14.44 1.64
C ASN A 363 10.52 -15.93 2.07
N PRO A 364 11.72 -16.52 2.20
CA PRO A 364 11.88 -17.93 2.58
C PRO A 364 11.77 -18.19 4.08
N TYR A 365 11.78 -17.15 4.92
CA TYR A 365 11.91 -17.29 6.36
C TYR A 365 10.61 -17.72 7.04
N THR A 366 10.74 -18.54 8.09
CA THR A 366 9.62 -19.01 8.93
C THR A 366 9.93 -18.81 10.42
N PRO A 367 8.90 -18.62 11.27
CA PRO A 367 9.12 -18.55 12.69
C PRO A 367 9.75 -19.83 13.22
N GLU A 368 10.66 -19.71 14.19
CA GLU A 368 11.50 -20.80 14.66
C GLU A 368 10.71 -22.09 14.97
N PHE A 369 11.19 -23.19 14.37
CA PHE A 369 10.67 -24.53 14.55
C PHE A 369 11.85 -25.52 14.46
N CYS A 370 12.00 -26.36 15.49
CA CYS A 370 13.00 -27.44 15.55
C CYS A 370 14.45 -27.08 15.13
N ALA A 371 14.83 -25.80 15.24
CA ALA A 371 16.14 -25.26 14.84
C ALA A 371 16.56 -25.63 13.39
N TRP A 372 15.66 -25.47 12.41
CA TRP A 372 15.94 -25.63 10.98
C TRP A 372 16.47 -24.34 10.31
N ALA A 373 16.86 -24.43 9.05
CA ALA A 373 17.29 -23.29 8.23
C ALA A 373 16.16 -22.26 8.05
N PHE A 374 16.52 -21.03 7.70
CA PHE A 374 15.59 -19.91 7.48
C PHE A 374 14.66 -19.60 8.67
N ALA A 375 15.09 -19.95 9.88
CA ALA A 375 14.34 -19.70 11.11
C ALA A 375 14.60 -18.29 11.70
N TYR A 376 13.57 -17.69 12.30
CA TYR A 376 13.70 -16.47 13.10
C TYR A 376 12.84 -16.52 14.38
N PRO A 377 13.21 -15.79 15.45
CA PRO A 377 12.44 -15.77 16.69
C PRO A 377 11.01 -15.27 16.46
N ARG A 378 10.00 -15.92 17.06
CA ARG A 378 8.58 -15.53 16.91
C ARG A 378 8.29 -14.08 17.30
N SER A 379 9.12 -13.48 18.16
CA SER A 379 9.02 -12.07 18.56
C SER A 379 9.53 -11.07 17.52
N GLU A 380 10.24 -11.52 16.49
CA GLU A 380 10.83 -10.66 15.47
C GLU A 380 9.84 -10.35 14.34
N ASP A 381 9.55 -9.06 14.12
CA ASP A 381 8.72 -8.60 13.02
C ASP A 381 9.54 -8.37 11.75
N ARG A 382 9.62 -9.39 10.88
CA ARG A 382 10.33 -9.31 9.59
C ARG A 382 9.52 -8.68 8.46
N PHE A 383 8.19 -8.59 8.62
CA PHE A 383 7.28 -8.28 7.51
C PHE A 383 6.71 -6.86 7.55
N ASN A 384 6.65 -6.24 8.73
CA ASN A 384 6.11 -4.88 8.88
C ASN A 384 7.23 -3.85 9.05
N TYR A 385 6.94 -2.60 8.70
CA TYR A 385 7.88 -1.49 8.89
C TYR A 385 8.37 -1.41 10.35
N GLY A 386 9.67 -1.52 10.55
CA GLY A 386 10.31 -1.57 11.86
C GLY A 386 11.81 -1.84 11.75
N GLN A 387 12.50 -1.91 12.89
CA GLN A 387 13.96 -2.11 12.90
C GLN A 387 14.40 -3.51 12.45
N ALA A 388 13.55 -4.53 12.60
CA ALA A 388 13.90 -5.92 12.29
C ALA A 388 13.62 -6.33 10.83
N ALA A 389 12.72 -5.63 10.13
CA ALA A 389 12.38 -5.94 8.75
C ALA A 389 13.46 -5.44 7.79
N LYS A 390 14.22 -6.37 7.17
CA LYS A 390 15.17 -6.03 6.10
C LYS A 390 14.43 -5.59 4.84
N THR A 391 13.43 -6.38 4.44
CA THR A 391 12.56 -6.08 3.29
C THR A 391 11.09 -6.11 3.75
N PRO A 392 10.55 -5.01 4.31
CA PRO A 392 9.16 -4.98 4.76
C PRO A 392 8.20 -5.14 3.58
N VAL A 393 7.08 -5.82 3.81
CA VAL A 393 6.02 -6.01 2.81
C VAL A 393 5.41 -4.64 2.48
N PRO A 394 5.34 -4.25 1.19
CA PRO A 394 4.80 -2.96 0.80
C PRO A 394 3.28 -2.93 0.98
N ASP A 395 2.75 -1.76 1.29
CA ASP A 395 1.30 -1.54 1.41
C ASP A 395 0.63 -1.65 0.03
N TYR A 396 -0.66 -2.02 0.02
CA TYR A 396 -1.42 -2.05 -1.24
C TYR A 396 -1.34 -0.70 -1.98
N PRO A 397 -1.04 -0.68 -3.30
CA PRO A 397 -0.98 -1.80 -4.24
C PRO A 397 0.44 -2.32 -4.57
N GLY A 398 1.37 -2.33 -3.60
CA GLY A 398 2.80 -2.56 -3.87
C GLY A 398 3.24 -3.99 -4.21
N ALA A 399 2.39 -5.01 -4.06
CA ALA A 399 2.68 -6.39 -4.46
C ALA A 399 1.40 -7.07 -4.98
N ASP A 400 1.50 -7.72 -6.14
CA ASP A 400 0.41 -8.47 -6.75
C ASP A 400 0.35 -9.91 -6.23
N ILE A 401 1.53 -10.52 -6.08
CA ILE A 401 1.70 -11.90 -5.64
C ILE A 401 2.67 -11.91 -4.45
N MET A 402 2.30 -12.62 -3.39
CA MET A 402 3.20 -12.92 -2.28
C MET A 402 3.57 -14.40 -2.31
N ILE A 403 4.86 -14.69 -2.19
CA ILE A 403 5.41 -16.04 -2.03
C ILE A 403 6.15 -16.05 -0.70
N THR A 404 5.64 -16.80 0.26
CA THR A 404 6.35 -17.02 1.53
C THR A 404 6.45 -18.50 1.79
N HIS A 405 7.49 -18.97 2.47
CA HIS A 405 7.53 -20.39 2.78
C HIS A 405 6.47 -20.78 3.82
N GLY A 406 6.38 -20.01 4.92
CA GLY A 406 5.40 -20.25 5.98
C GLY A 406 4.05 -19.55 5.77
N PRO A 407 2.96 -20.08 6.37
CA PRO A 407 1.64 -19.49 6.29
C PRO A 407 1.47 -18.28 7.22
N PRO A 408 0.56 -17.33 6.89
CA PRO A 408 0.10 -16.33 7.84
C PRO A 408 -0.76 -16.97 8.93
N TYR A 409 -0.71 -16.41 10.13
CA TYR A 409 -1.45 -16.94 11.28
C TYR A 409 -2.97 -17.01 11.03
N GLY A 410 -3.56 -18.16 11.31
CA GLY A 410 -4.99 -18.41 11.23
C GLY A 410 -5.53 -18.70 9.83
N ILE A 411 -4.67 -18.79 8.81
CA ILE A 411 -5.03 -19.13 7.43
C ILE A 411 -4.22 -20.36 6.99
N LEU A 412 -4.90 -21.51 6.85
CA LEU A 412 -4.29 -22.75 6.36
C LEU A 412 -3.00 -23.16 7.10
N ASP A 413 -2.98 -22.92 8.42
CA ASP A 413 -1.81 -23.04 9.29
C ASP A 413 -2.04 -23.98 10.50
N GLN A 414 -3.08 -24.81 10.43
CA GLN A 414 -3.47 -25.71 11.52
C GLN A 414 -2.74 -27.05 11.42
N VAL A 415 -2.13 -27.47 12.52
CA VAL A 415 -1.47 -28.78 12.63
C VAL A 415 -2.47 -29.86 13.02
N VAL A 416 -2.41 -31.02 12.39
CA VAL A 416 -3.28 -32.16 12.69
C VAL A 416 -2.99 -32.70 14.09
N GLY A 417 -4.05 -33.12 14.80
CA GLY A 417 -3.96 -33.65 16.16
C GLY A 417 -4.09 -32.58 17.25
N SER A 418 -3.32 -31.49 17.18
CA SER A 418 -3.41 -30.40 18.16
C SER A 418 -4.44 -29.32 17.79
N GLY A 419 -4.73 -29.15 16.49
CA GLY A 419 -5.62 -28.10 15.96
C GLY A 419 -5.06 -26.68 16.16
N GLN A 420 -3.80 -26.54 16.56
CA GLN A 420 -3.18 -25.26 16.83
C GLN A 420 -2.76 -24.57 15.52
N SER A 421 -3.07 -23.28 15.41
CA SER A 421 -2.57 -22.40 14.37
C SER A 421 -1.14 -21.98 14.70
N VAL A 422 -0.18 -22.34 13.84
CA VAL A 422 1.26 -22.11 14.06
C VAL A 422 1.87 -21.06 13.14
N GLY A 423 1.06 -20.47 12.25
CA GLY A 423 1.49 -19.46 11.28
C GLY A 423 1.99 -18.16 11.92
N CYS A 424 2.45 -17.24 11.09
CA CYS A 424 3.07 -16.01 11.56
C CYS A 424 2.05 -14.86 11.70
N GLU A 425 1.92 -14.30 12.91
CA GLU A 425 1.03 -13.16 13.18
C GLU A 425 1.52 -11.86 12.53
N HIS A 426 2.84 -11.67 12.47
CA HIS A 426 3.46 -10.53 11.78
C HIS A 426 3.15 -10.56 10.28
N LEU A 427 3.24 -11.75 9.66
CA LEU A 427 2.90 -11.96 8.26
C LEU A 427 1.42 -11.67 7.99
N PHE A 428 0.51 -12.18 8.84
CA PHE A 428 -0.92 -11.90 8.71
C PHE A 428 -1.21 -10.39 8.72
N ARG A 429 -0.59 -9.64 9.63
CA ARG A 429 -0.73 -8.17 9.70
C ARG A 429 -0.19 -7.47 8.46
N ALA A 430 0.92 -7.95 7.91
CA ALA A 430 1.51 -7.40 6.71
C ALA A 430 0.63 -7.68 5.48
N VAL A 431 0.16 -8.92 5.29
CA VAL A 431 -0.73 -9.30 4.18
C VAL A 431 -2.05 -8.54 4.22
N ARG A 432 -2.63 -8.31 5.41
CA ARG A 432 -3.84 -7.49 5.58
C ARG A 432 -3.69 -6.07 5.03
N ARG A 433 -2.47 -5.52 5.08
CA ARG A 433 -2.13 -4.19 4.57
C ARG A 433 -1.71 -4.20 3.10
N ALA A 434 -0.97 -5.22 2.68
CA ALA A 434 -0.46 -5.41 1.33
C ALA A 434 -1.54 -5.83 0.32
N ARG A 435 -2.53 -6.62 0.78
CA ARG A 435 -3.68 -7.13 0.02
C ARG A 435 -3.31 -7.65 -1.37
N PRO A 436 -2.35 -8.60 -1.47
CA PRO A 436 -2.00 -9.19 -2.75
C PRO A 436 -3.19 -9.92 -3.37
N ALA A 437 -3.18 -10.11 -4.68
CA ALA A 437 -4.19 -10.90 -5.35
C ALA A 437 -4.09 -12.39 -4.96
N VAL A 438 -2.86 -12.90 -4.90
CA VAL A 438 -2.55 -14.29 -4.52
C VAL A 438 -1.42 -14.29 -3.49
N HIS A 439 -1.58 -15.08 -2.43
CA HIS A 439 -0.53 -15.40 -1.48
C HIS A 439 -0.35 -16.92 -1.45
N VAL A 440 0.78 -17.38 -1.99
CA VAL A 440 1.16 -18.80 -2.03
C VAL A 440 2.21 -19.10 -0.96
N PHE A 441 2.04 -20.23 -0.28
CA PHE A 441 2.92 -20.70 0.79
C PHE A 441 2.79 -22.21 0.98
N GLY A 442 3.56 -22.75 1.93
CA GLY A 442 3.64 -24.16 2.26
C GLY A 442 3.94 -24.40 3.74
N HIS A 443 4.96 -25.22 4.02
CA HIS A 443 5.55 -25.54 5.33
C HIS A 443 4.65 -26.37 6.26
N ILE A 444 3.36 -26.07 6.31
CA ILE A 444 2.36 -26.81 7.08
C ILE A 444 1.62 -27.73 6.12
N HIS A 445 2.12 -28.95 5.92
CA HIS A 445 1.62 -29.90 4.91
C HIS A 445 0.12 -30.21 5.10
N GLU A 446 -0.33 -30.27 6.35
CA GLU A 446 -1.73 -30.54 6.69
C GLU A 446 -2.67 -29.37 6.39
N GLY A 447 -2.11 -28.18 6.22
CA GLY A 447 -2.83 -26.98 5.84
C GLY A 447 -3.16 -26.92 4.35
N TYR A 448 -2.81 -27.93 3.55
CA TYR A 448 -3.05 -27.95 2.10
C TYR A 448 -4.47 -27.52 1.75
N GLY A 449 -4.58 -26.55 0.84
CA GLY A 449 -5.85 -26.06 0.34
C GLY A 449 -5.80 -24.61 -0.11
N ALA A 450 -6.97 -24.04 -0.40
CA ALA A 450 -7.09 -22.62 -0.74
C ALA A 450 -8.27 -21.95 -0.04
N ARG A 451 -8.08 -20.68 0.32
CA ARG A 451 -9.10 -19.83 0.94
C ARG A 451 -9.14 -18.46 0.27
N ARG A 452 -10.34 -18.02 -0.08
CA ARG A 452 -10.60 -16.67 -0.56
C ARG A 452 -11.05 -15.80 0.59
N VAL A 453 -10.32 -14.73 0.86
CA VAL A 453 -10.57 -13.82 1.97
C VAL A 453 -10.98 -12.46 1.42
N GLU A 454 -12.09 -11.93 1.91
CA GLU A 454 -12.54 -10.56 1.70
C GLU A 454 -12.14 -9.72 2.92
N TRP A 455 -11.40 -8.64 2.69
CA TRP A 455 -10.91 -7.74 3.73
C TRP A 455 -11.97 -6.72 4.14
N GLU A 456 -11.97 -6.36 5.42
CA GLU A 456 -12.78 -5.26 5.96
C GLU A 456 -12.06 -3.92 5.79
N GLY A 457 -12.81 -2.83 5.58
CA GLY A 457 -12.30 -1.44 5.59
C GLY A 457 -11.27 -1.06 4.50
N SER A 458 -10.84 0.21 4.52
CA SER A 458 -9.68 0.72 3.77
C SER A 458 -8.43 0.65 4.66
N GLY A 459 -7.34 0.07 4.16
CA GLY A 459 -6.21 -0.53 4.91
C GLY A 459 -5.36 0.35 5.86
N SER A 460 -5.95 1.07 6.82
CA SER A 460 -5.20 1.75 7.89
C SER A 460 -5.85 1.75 9.28
N ASP A 461 -7.09 1.27 9.45
CA ASP A 461 -7.87 1.50 10.68
C ASP A 461 -7.91 0.33 11.69
N PHE A 462 -7.07 -0.70 11.49
CA PHE A 462 -7.12 -1.88 12.34
C PHE A 462 -6.08 -1.85 13.47
N PRO A 463 -6.47 -2.14 14.72
CA PRO A 463 -5.52 -2.24 15.82
C PRO A 463 -4.43 -3.29 15.51
N ALA A 464 -3.24 -3.06 16.07
CA ALA A 464 -2.11 -3.96 15.94
C ALA A 464 -2.33 -5.31 16.64
N SER A 465 -3.35 -5.42 17.50
CA SER A 465 -3.71 -6.61 18.25
C SER A 465 -5.12 -7.09 17.91
N GLY A 466 -5.25 -8.42 17.73
CA GLY A 466 -6.51 -9.11 17.48
C GLY A 466 -6.35 -10.18 16.40
N ASN A 467 -6.23 -11.44 16.85
CA ASN A 467 -6.13 -12.62 15.99
C ASN A 467 -7.34 -12.62 15.03
N ARG A 468 -7.06 -12.54 13.72
CA ARG A 468 -8.06 -12.54 12.63
C ARG A 468 -8.94 -11.29 12.49
N THR A 469 -8.61 -10.17 13.12
CA THR A 469 -9.31 -8.89 12.91
C THR A 469 -9.09 -8.33 11.50
N GLY A 470 -10.14 -7.82 10.86
CA GLY A 470 -10.08 -7.23 9.52
C GLY A 470 -10.42 -8.17 8.36
N ILE A 471 -10.83 -9.42 8.64
CA ILE A 471 -11.47 -10.30 7.65
C ILE A 471 -12.98 -10.07 7.71
N LYS A 472 -13.58 -9.63 6.61
CA LYS A 472 -15.03 -9.47 6.46
C LYS A 472 -15.70 -10.82 6.16
N ARG A 473 -15.11 -11.59 5.24
CA ARG A 473 -15.61 -12.90 4.84
C ARG A 473 -14.44 -13.80 4.47
N GLU A 474 -14.55 -15.07 4.81
CA GLU A 474 -13.61 -16.11 4.41
C GLU A 474 -14.41 -17.24 3.78
N GLU A 475 -13.93 -17.73 2.64
CA GLU A 475 -14.53 -18.84 1.93
C GLU A 475 -13.46 -19.87 1.59
N VAL A 476 -13.75 -21.12 1.94
CA VAL A 476 -12.97 -22.26 1.47
C VAL A 476 -13.24 -22.42 -0.01
N VAL A 477 -12.18 -22.54 -0.80
CA VAL A 477 -12.31 -22.90 -2.21
C VAL A 477 -12.42 -24.41 -2.27
N PHE A 478 -13.56 -24.93 -2.71
CA PHE A 478 -13.76 -26.36 -2.87
C PHE A 478 -13.36 -26.80 -4.26
N TRP A 479 -12.92 -28.05 -4.37
CA TRP A 479 -12.61 -28.71 -5.62
C TRP A 479 -13.29 -30.07 -5.65
N ASP A 480 -13.76 -30.46 -6.83
CA ASP A 480 -14.26 -31.81 -7.05
C ASP A 480 -13.09 -32.78 -7.26
N ARG A 481 -13.18 -33.97 -6.67
CA ARG A 481 -12.08 -34.94 -6.73
C ARG A 481 -11.91 -35.52 -8.14
N GLU A 482 -12.98 -35.71 -8.88
CA GLU A 482 -12.94 -36.28 -10.23
C GLU A 482 -12.27 -35.29 -11.18
N ASP A 483 -12.68 -34.02 -11.13
CA ASP A 483 -12.07 -32.92 -11.91
C ASP A 483 -10.57 -32.77 -11.58
N VAL A 484 -10.21 -32.77 -10.30
CA VAL A 484 -8.80 -32.67 -9.87
C VAL A 484 -7.97 -33.84 -10.38
N MET A 485 -8.55 -35.04 -10.40
CA MET A 485 -7.87 -36.21 -10.92
C MET A 485 -7.72 -36.15 -12.43
N GLU A 486 -8.71 -35.66 -13.17
CA GLU A 486 -8.66 -35.50 -14.62
C GLU A 486 -7.64 -34.42 -15.05
N GLU A 487 -7.77 -33.23 -14.47
CA GLU A 487 -6.96 -32.03 -14.75
C GLU A 487 -5.58 -32.07 -14.08
N ARG A 488 -5.37 -33.01 -13.13
CA ARG A 488 -4.10 -33.21 -12.39
C ARG A 488 -3.71 -31.99 -11.55
N GLY A 489 -4.71 -31.23 -11.13
CA GLY A 489 -4.55 -29.99 -10.37
C GLY A 489 -5.89 -29.47 -9.85
N ALA A 490 -5.86 -28.77 -8.71
CA ALA A 490 -7.01 -28.04 -8.19
C ALA A 490 -7.10 -26.66 -8.86
N TYR A 491 -8.25 -26.35 -9.45
CA TYR A 491 -8.41 -25.19 -10.32
C TYR A 491 -9.26 -24.08 -9.69
N VAL A 492 -8.83 -22.82 -9.86
CA VAL A 492 -9.57 -21.62 -9.47
C VAL A 492 -9.45 -20.56 -10.56
N ASP A 493 -10.59 -20.11 -11.08
CA ASP A 493 -10.63 -18.97 -11.99
C ASP A 493 -10.96 -17.67 -11.24
N LEU A 494 -9.99 -16.76 -11.18
CA LEU A 494 -10.11 -15.42 -10.61
C LEU A 494 -10.19 -14.32 -11.67
N SER A 495 -10.12 -14.68 -12.96
CA SER A 495 -10.16 -13.75 -14.09
C SER A 495 -11.53 -13.12 -14.27
N SER A 496 -11.58 -12.01 -15.01
CA SER A 496 -12.80 -11.30 -15.43
C SER A 496 -13.78 -12.18 -16.22
N GLY A 497 -13.31 -13.22 -16.90
CA GLY A 497 -14.14 -14.19 -17.61
C GLY A 497 -14.82 -15.23 -16.70
N SER A 498 -14.42 -15.31 -15.42
CA SER A 498 -15.04 -16.22 -14.46
C SER A 498 -16.42 -15.72 -14.01
N GLY A 499 -17.26 -16.63 -13.49
CA GLY A 499 -18.51 -16.24 -12.82
C GLY A 499 -18.29 -15.44 -11.52
N ARG A 500 -17.05 -15.35 -11.02
CA ARG A 500 -16.71 -14.67 -9.76
C ARG A 500 -15.28 -14.11 -9.76
N PRO A 501 -15.00 -13.04 -10.53
CA PRO A 501 -13.68 -12.43 -10.63
C PRO A 501 -13.17 -11.92 -9.28
N LEU A 502 -11.85 -11.90 -9.09
CA LEU A 502 -11.22 -11.36 -7.88
C LEU A 502 -11.32 -9.83 -7.85
N ARG A 503 -11.79 -9.27 -6.74
CA ARG A 503 -11.76 -7.82 -6.50
C ARG A 503 -10.40 -7.42 -5.91
N ARG A 504 -9.47 -7.00 -6.77
CA ARG A 504 -8.11 -6.55 -6.36
C ARG A 504 -8.19 -5.49 -5.26
N GLY A 505 -7.38 -5.65 -4.20
CA GLY A 505 -7.36 -4.74 -3.04
C GLY A 505 -8.51 -4.91 -2.05
N GLU A 506 -9.52 -5.72 -2.37
CA GLU A 506 -10.60 -6.13 -1.46
C GLU A 506 -10.52 -7.61 -1.11
N GLU A 507 -10.00 -8.44 -2.01
CA GLU A 507 -9.90 -9.89 -1.82
C GLU A 507 -8.49 -10.40 -2.09
N THR A 508 -8.12 -11.46 -1.38
CA THR A 508 -6.87 -12.21 -1.56
C THR A 508 -7.19 -13.71 -1.61
N LEU A 509 -6.61 -14.42 -2.57
CA LEU A 509 -6.58 -15.88 -2.57
C LEU A 509 -5.34 -16.36 -1.84
N PHE A 510 -5.52 -17.07 -0.73
CA PHE A 510 -4.48 -17.77 -0.01
C PHE A 510 -4.43 -19.22 -0.48
N VAL A 511 -3.23 -19.72 -0.80
CA VAL A 511 -3.03 -21.10 -1.25
C VAL A 511 -1.87 -21.71 -0.48
N ASN A 512 -2.17 -22.75 0.30
CA ASN A 512 -1.16 -23.66 0.80
C ASN A 512 -0.95 -24.73 -0.28
N ALA A 513 0.16 -24.64 -0.99
CA ALA A 513 0.46 -25.42 -2.19
C ALA A 513 1.33 -26.65 -1.91
N SER A 514 1.39 -27.11 -0.64
CA SER A 514 2.17 -28.29 -0.25
C SER A 514 1.71 -29.54 -1.01
N VAL A 515 2.57 -30.08 -1.87
CA VAL A 515 2.23 -31.29 -2.66
C VAL A 515 2.40 -32.57 -1.87
N VAL A 516 3.24 -32.55 -0.83
CA VAL A 516 3.38 -33.67 0.09
C VAL A 516 2.39 -33.57 1.25
N THR A 517 2.01 -34.72 1.79
CA THR A 517 1.22 -34.82 3.02
C THR A 517 2.12 -34.77 4.27
N VAL A 518 1.53 -34.77 5.47
CA VAL A 518 2.27 -34.95 6.75
C VAL A 518 3.16 -36.19 6.75
N ASP A 519 2.73 -37.26 6.07
CA ASP A 519 3.52 -38.49 5.90
C ASP A 519 4.60 -38.42 4.79
N TYR A 520 4.89 -37.22 4.26
CA TYR A 520 5.84 -36.98 3.16
C TYR A 520 5.54 -37.77 1.88
N LYS A 521 4.25 -37.91 1.55
CA LYS A 521 3.81 -38.55 0.30
C LYS A 521 3.28 -37.49 -0.66
N GLY A 522 3.78 -37.45 -1.89
CA GLY A 522 3.33 -36.55 -2.96
C GLY A 522 1.94 -36.91 -3.49
N LEU A 523 0.90 -36.57 -2.73
CA LEU A 523 -0.49 -36.92 -3.02
C LEU A 523 -1.39 -35.71 -3.27
N ASN A 524 -1.01 -34.54 -2.78
CA ASN A 524 -1.84 -33.34 -2.93
C ASN A 524 -1.72 -32.77 -4.34
N ALA A 525 -2.82 -32.25 -4.87
CA ALA A 525 -2.82 -31.70 -6.21
C ALA A 525 -2.07 -30.35 -6.26
N PRO A 526 -1.27 -30.09 -7.30
CA PRO A 526 -0.87 -28.73 -7.63
C PRO A 526 -2.07 -27.80 -7.78
N TRP A 527 -1.88 -26.51 -7.55
CA TRP A 527 -2.96 -25.52 -7.73
C TRP A 527 -2.79 -24.76 -9.03
N LEU A 528 -3.87 -24.66 -9.81
CA LEU A 528 -3.99 -23.82 -10.99
C LEU A 528 -4.85 -22.62 -10.68
N VAL A 529 -4.30 -21.43 -10.87
CA VAL A 529 -5.00 -20.17 -10.63
C VAL A 529 -4.95 -19.33 -11.89
N ASP A 530 -6.10 -19.04 -12.46
CA ASP A 530 -6.20 -18.07 -13.55
C ASP A 530 -6.44 -16.67 -12.97
N LEU A 531 -5.56 -15.72 -13.29
CA LEU A 531 -5.58 -14.36 -12.76
C LEU A 531 -5.37 -13.35 -13.88
N ASP A 532 -6.14 -12.25 -13.85
CA ASP A 532 -5.92 -11.12 -14.75
C ASP A 532 -4.73 -10.28 -14.27
N LEU A 533 -3.68 -10.21 -15.09
CA LEU A 533 -2.49 -9.37 -14.87
C LEU A 533 -2.51 -8.18 -15.84
N GLU A 534 -1.99 -7.04 -15.40
CA GLU A 534 -1.94 -5.82 -16.21
C GLU A 534 -0.90 -5.95 -17.33
N VAL A 535 -1.20 -5.45 -18.53
CA VAL A 535 -0.31 -5.40 -19.69
C VAL A 535 -0.01 -3.93 -19.97
N ASP A 536 1.27 -3.60 -20.17
CA ASP A 536 1.66 -2.22 -20.47
C ASP A 536 1.36 -1.88 -21.94
N ALA A 537 0.55 -0.85 -22.17
CA ALA A 537 0.02 -0.48 -23.49
C ALA A 537 1.04 0.25 -24.40
N MET A 538 2.34 0.12 -24.11
CA MET A 538 3.44 0.86 -24.76
C MET A 538 4.41 -0.05 -25.52
N SER A 539 4.01 -1.28 -25.87
CA SER A 539 4.85 -2.25 -26.59
C SER A 539 4.24 -2.71 -27.93
N GLU A 540 3.72 -1.75 -28.71
CA GLU A 540 3.63 -1.87 -30.17
C GLU A 540 4.64 -0.93 -30.85
#